data_AF-A0A1G5U1Q1-F1
#
_entry.id   AF-A0A1G5U1Q1-F1
#
_cell.length_a   1.000
_cell.length_b   1.000
_cell.length_c   1.000
_cell.angle_alpha   90.00
_cell.angle_beta   90.00
_cell.angle_gamma   90.00
#
_symmetry.space_group_name_H-M   'P 1'
#
loop_
_entity.id
_entity.type
_entity.pdbx_description
1 polymer ?
#
loop_
_entity_poly.entity_id
_entity_poly.type
_entity_poly.pdbx_seq_one_letter_code
_entity_poly.pdbx_strand_id
1 'polypeptide(L)'
;MVAPSIFKDRGNHILYRRPDLDRIGDALLDLWETQTSEPRWAEIEYVIRSDTFNATYTYPDEIPPVGPDEGSLDRRARIVARHFGDKPIVYPPWDDDDGVPQYTL
;
A
#
# COMPACT_ATOMS: atom_id res chain seq x y z
N MET A 1 -4.30 -12.77 0.37
CA MET A 1 -3.04 -12.10 -0.07
C MET A 1 -3.13 -10.64 0.32
N VAL A 2 -2.13 -10.14 1.05
CA VAL A 2 -1.98 -8.71 1.33
C VAL A 2 -1.08 -8.08 0.27
N ALA A 3 -1.32 -6.82 -0.08
CA ALA A 3 -0.57 -6.10 -1.11
C ALA A 3 0.12 -4.87 -0.51
N PRO A 4 1.24 -5.03 0.23
CA PRO A 4 1.91 -3.89 0.84
C PRO A 4 2.44 -2.91 -0.22
N SER A 5 2.64 -1.67 0.20
CA SER A 5 3.27 -0.63 -0.62
C SER A 5 4.03 0.32 0.30
N ILE A 6 5.28 0.62 -0.04
CA ILE A 6 6.15 1.45 0.81
C ILE A 6 6.46 2.75 0.07
N PHE A 7 6.12 3.87 0.71
CA PHE A 7 6.34 5.22 0.20
C PHE A 7 7.25 6.00 1.15
N LYS A 8 8.19 6.79 0.59
CA LYS A 8 9.09 7.65 1.35
C LYS A 8 9.08 9.06 0.80
N ASP A 9 8.83 10.05 1.64
CA ASP A 9 8.95 11.45 1.26
C ASP A 9 10.43 11.85 1.11
N ARG A 10 10.77 12.47 -0.01
CA ARG A 10 12.12 13.00 -0.32
C ARG A 10 12.14 14.52 -0.44
N GLY A 11 11.09 15.19 0.02
CA GLY A 11 10.91 16.63 -0.10
C GLY A 11 10.13 16.97 -1.36
N ASN A 12 10.75 16.81 -2.54
CA ASN A 12 10.16 17.19 -3.83
C ASN A 12 9.42 16.05 -4.57
N HIS A 13 9.57 14.81 -4.13
CA HIS A 13 8.91 13.64 -4.71
C HIS A 13 8.69 12.56 -3.66
N ILE A 14 7.83 11.58 -3.99
CA ILE A 14 7.63 10.37 -3.20
C ILE A 14 8.33 9.21 -3.87
N LEU A 15 9.13 8.49 -3.11
CA LEU A 15 9.84 7.32 -3.58
C LEU A 15 9.07 6.05 -3.23
N TYR A 16 8.69 5.28 -4.24
CA TYR A 16 8.17 3.93 -4.04
C TYR A 16 9.32 2.94 -3.80
N ARG A 17 9.10 2.02 -2.86
CA ARG A 17 9.98 0.86 -2.64
C ARG A 17 9.15 -0.41 -2.76
N ARG A 18 9.62 -1.34 -3.59
CA ARG A 18 9.05 -2.69 -3.64
C ARG A 18 9.15 -3.29 -2.22
N PRO A 19 8.03 -3.71 -1.64
CA PRO A 19 8.06 -4.43 -0.36
C PRO A 19 8.70 -5.81 -0.56
N ASP A 20 9.44 -6.25 0.44
CA ASP A 20 9.84 -7.65 0.57
C ASP A 20 8.59 -8.45 0.96
N LEU A 21 8.02 -9.21 0.02
CA LEU A 21 6.76 -9.91 0.22
C LEU A 21 6.90 -11.09 1.18
N ASP A 22 8.03 -11.80 1.13
CA ASP A 22 8.32 -12.94 2.02
C ASP A 22 8.47 -12.51 3.48
N ARG A 23 8.88 -11.26 3.72
CA ARG A 23 9.03 -10.73 5.08
C ARG A 23 7.87 -9.86 5.53
N ILE A 24 7.59 -8.78 4.79
CA ILE A 24 6.60 -7.78 5.18
C ILE A 24 5.20 -8.24 4.79
N GLY A 25 5.06 -8.91 3.63
CA GLY A 25 3.78 -9.49 3.21
C GLY A 25 3.31 -10.56 4.20
N ASP A 26 4.15 -11.53 4.52
CA ASP A 26 3.82 -12.59 5.46
C ASP A 26 3.49 -12.05 6.86
N ALA A 27 4.30 -11.14 7.41
CA ALA A 27 4.02 -10.54 8.71
C ALA A 27 2.69 -9.76 8.77
N LEU A 28 2.31 -9.09 7.67
CA LEU A 28 1.02 -8.39 7.58
C LEU A 28 -0.15 -9.37 7.43
N LEU A 29 0.06 -10.48 6.71
CA LEU A 29 -0.93 -11.54 6.59
C LEU A 29 -1.16 -12.22 7.95
N ASP A 30 -0.09 -12.58 8.66
CA ASP A 30 -0.17 -13.14 10.01
C ASP A 30 -0.90 -12.20 10.97
N LEU A 31 -0.61 -10.90 10.91
CA LEU A 31 -1.31 -9.88 11.71
C LEU A 31 -2.81 -9.83 11.36
N TRP A 32 -3.16 -9.95 10.08
CA TRP A 32 -4.55 -9.99 9.64
C TRP A 32 -5.26 -11.27 10.10
N GLU A 33 -4.59 -12.42 10.05
CA GLU A 33 -5.14 -13.73 10.41
C GLU A 33 -5.33 -13.92 11.90
N THR A 34 -4.46 -13.32 12.72
CA THR A 34 -4.52 -13.37 14.19
C THR A 34 -5.68 -12.58 14.78
N GLN A 35 -6.30 -11.66 14.03
CA GLN A 35 -7.50 -10.97 14.49
C GLN A 35 -8.71 -11.93 14.52
N THR A 36 -9.20 -12.19 15.74
CA THR A 36 -10.36 -13.08 15.97
C THR A 36 -11.69 -12.34 16.00
N SER A 37 -11.69 -11.02 16.12
CA SER A 37 -12.89 -10.19 16.13
C SER A 37 -13.26 -9.72 14.72
N GLU A 38 -14.54 -9.82 14.37
CA GLU A 38 -15.08 -9.31 13.11
C GLU A 38 -15.72 -7.92 13.30
N PRO A 39 -15.67 -7.04 12.27
CA PRO A 39 -15.00 -7.24 10.99
C PRO A 39 -13.47 -7.12 11.11
N ARG A 40 -12.73 -7.84 10.26
CA ARG A 40 -11.29 -7.58 10.05
C ARG A 40 -11.08 -6.27 9.29
N TRP A 41 -9.95 -5.61 9.53
CA TRP A 41 -9.55 -4.45 8.74
C TRP A 41 -9.34 -4.87 7.28
N ALA A 42 -9.66 -3.96 6.36
CA ALA A 42 -9.43 -4.11 4.93
C ALA A 42 -8.14 -3.40 4.50
N GLU A 43 -7.78 -2.31 5.19
CA GLU A 43 -6.54 -1.57 4.95
C GLU A 43 -5.87 -1.22 6.27
N ILE A 44 -4.54 -1.19 6.26
CA ILE A 44 -3.72 -0.74 7.37
C ILE A 44 -2.65 0.22 6.86
N GLU A 45 -2.54 1.36 7.53
CA GLU A 45 -1.60 2.42 7.18
C GLU A 45 -0.63 2.65 8.33
N TYR A 46 0.66 2.50 8.07
CA TYR A 46 1.71 2.86 8.99
C TYR A 46 2.40 4.14 8.53
N VAL A 47 2.23 5.21 9.31
CA VAL A 47 2.80 6.53 9.01
C VAL A 47 3.86 6.86 10.06
N ILE A 48 5.10 6.97 9.59
CA ILE A 48 6.26 7.34 10.40
C ILE A 48 6.67 8.76 10.04
N ARG A 49 6.64 9.67 11.02
CA ARG A 49 7.06 11.07 10.86
C ARG A 49 7.94 11.47 12.02
N SER A 50 9.20 11.77 11.75
CA SER A 50 10.20 12.14 12.76
C SER A 50 10.28 11.11 13.90
N ASP A 51 9.63 11.39 15.01
CA ASP A 51 9.57 10.61 16.24
C ASP A 51 8.20 9.93 16.48
N THR A 52 7.25 10.10 15.58
CA THR A 52 5.88 9.56 15.70
C THR A 52 5.66 8.36 14.78
N PHE A 53 4.97 7.36 15.32
CA PHE A 53 4.41 6.22 14.59
C PHE A 53 2.90 6.23 14.79
N ASN A 54 2.15 6.30 13.69
CA ASN A 54 0.69 6.19 13.71
C ASN A 54 0.27 4.98 12.88
N ALA A 55 -0.62 4.17 13.44
CA ALA A 55 -1.30 3.10 12.74
C ALA A 55 -2.78 3.47 12.56
N THR A 56 -3.28 3.38 11.34
CA THR A 56 -4.70 3.55 11.03
C THR A 56 -5.22 2.28 10.39
N TYR A 57 -6.37 1.81 10.87
CA TYR A 57 -7.08 0.66 10.35
C TYR A 57 -8.35 1.17 9.68
N THR A 58 -8.59 0.73 8.45
CA THR A 58 -9.83 1.04 7.71
C THR A 58 -10.60 -0.25 7.52
N TYR A 59 -11.88 -0.24 7.91
CA TYR A 59 -12.77 -1.39 7.82
C TYR A 59 -13.55 -1.40 6.50
N PRO A 60 -14.09 -2.56 6.08
CA PRO A 60 -14.74 -2.71 4.76
C PRO A 60 -15.86 -1.70 4.48
N ASP A 61 -16.62 -1.30 5.48
CA ASP A 61 -17.73 -0.35 5.40
C ASP A 61 -17.29 1.12 5.36
N GLU A 62 -16.06 1.41 5.77
CA GLU A 62 -15.46 2.75 5.73
C GLU A 62 -14.81 3.05 4.37
N ILE A 63 -14.58 2.01 3.56
CA ILE A 63 -14.05 2.14 2.22
C ILE A 63 -15.14 2.75 1.31
N PRO A 64 -14.91 3.92 0.71
CA PRO A 64 -15.87 4.50 -0.21
C PRO A 64 -16.17 3.54 -1.36
N PRO A 65 -17.44 3.42 -1.81
CA PRO A 65 -17.78 2.63 -2.96
C PRO A 65 -17.01 3.16 -4.16
N VAL A 66 -16.15 2.29 -4.70
CA VAL A 66 -15.38 2.58 -5.90
C VAL A 66 -16.28 2.47 -7.12
N GLY A 67 -16.17 3.43 -8.04
CA GLY A 67 -16.77 3.30 -9.36
C GLY A 67 -16.20 2.08 -10.09
N PRO A 68 -16.89 1.53 -11.10
CA PRO A 68 -16.47 0.31 -11.81
C PRO A 68 -15.06 0.41 -12.44
N ASP A 69 -14.53 1.62 -12.62
CA ASP A 69 -13.24 1.89 -13.26
C ASP A 69 -12.11 2.21 -12.25
N GLU A 70 -12.40 2.29 -10.95
CA GLU A 70 -11.40 2.70 -9.96
C GLU A 70 -10.66 1.48 -9.40
N GLY A 71 -9.38 1.36 -9.77
CA GLY A 71 -8.52 0.24 -9.37
C GLY A 71 -7.90 0.44 -7.99
N SER A 72 -7.30 -0.63 -7.46
CA SER A 72 -6.51 -0.60 -6.21
C SER A 72 -5.37 0.45 -6.25
N LEU A 73 -4.86 0.76 -7.45
CA LEU A 73 -3.82 1.76 -7.66
C LEU A 73 -4.32 3.19 -7.42
N ASP A 74 -5.56 3.51 -7.81
CA ASP A 74 -6.14 4.85 -7.63
C ASP A 74 -6.37 5.12 -6.13
N ARG A 75 -6.84 4.11 -5.41
CA ARG A 75 -7.00 4.19 -3.96
C ARG A 75 -5.67 4.40 -3.24
N ARG A 76 -4.64 3.62 -3.62
CA ARG A 76 -3.29 3.79 -3.10
C ARG A 76 -2.75 5.20 -3.34
N ALA A 77 -2.97 5.76 -4.53
CA ALA A 77 -2.56 7.12 -4.86
C ALA A 77 -3.25 8.16 -3.96
N ARG A 78 -4.56 8.01 -3.67
CA ARG A 78 -5.26 8.90 -2.73
C ARG A 78 -4.73 8.82 -1.31
N ILE A 79 -4.41 7.62 -0.82
CA ILE A 79 -3.82 7.44 0.51
C ILE A 79 -2.48 8.17 0.59
N VAL A 80 -1.63 8.02 -0.43
CA VAL A 80 -0.34 8.73 -0.52
C VAL A 80 -0.57 10.25 -0.55
N ALA A 81 -1.49 10.74 -1.38
CA ALA A 81 -1.80 12.16 -1.49
C ALA A 81 -2.31 12.75 -0.17
N ARG A 82 -3.14 12.02 0.59
CA ARG A 82 -3.62 12.44 1.92
C ARG A 82 -2.46 12.66 2.91
N HIS A 83 -1.40 11.87 2.83
CA HIS A 83 -0.26 11.96 3.76
C HIS A 83 0.88 12.85 3.29
N PHE A 84 1.06 13.01 1.98
CA PHE A 84 2.24 13.64 1.39
C PHE A 84 1.94 14.75 0.36
N GLY A 85 0.67 15.02 0.09
CA GLY A 85 0.22 15.95 -0.95
C GLY A 85 0.40 15.39 -2.37
N ASP A 86 0.18 16.23 -3.38
CA ASP A 86 0.18 15.86 -4.80
C ASP A 86 1.59 15.73 -5.40
N LYS A 87 2.57 15.31 -4.60
CA LYS A 87 3.95 15.12 -5.04
C LYS A 87 4.02 13.92 -6.02
N PRO A 88 4.85 14.00 -7.07
CA PRO A 88 4.99 12.90 -8.02
C PRO A 88 5.57 11.65 -7.32
N ILE A 89 5.01 10.48 -7.64
CA ILE A 89 5.51 9.18 -7.17
C ILE A 89 6.51 8.63 -8.19
N VAL A 90 7.72 8.33 -7.73
CA VAL A 90 8.80 7.71 -8.51
C VAL A 90 8.86 6.23 -8.19
N TYR A 91 8.59 5.40 -9.20
CA TYR A 91 8.70 3.94 -9.12
C TYR A 91 10.11 3.48 -9.55
N PRO A 92 10.62 2.36 -9.01
CA PRO A 92 11.83 1.74 -9.53
C PRO A 92 11.61 1.33 -10.99
N PRO A 93 12.69 1.24 -11.79
CA PRO A 93 12.60 0.64 -13.13
C PRO A 93 12.04 -0.79 -12.99
N TRP A 94 11.31 -1.25 -13.99
CA TRP A 94 10.93 -2.66 -14.08
C TRP A 94 12.21 -3.50 -14.07
N ASP A 95 12.27 -4.50 -13.20
CA ASP A 95 13.40 -5.43 -13.25
C ASP A 95 13.11 -6.33 -14.46
N ASP A 96 14.01 -6.33 -15.45
CA ASP A 96 13.88 -7.18 -16.66
C ASP A 96 13.91 -8.70 -16.33
N ASP A 97 14.09 -9.06 -15.06
CA ASP A 97 14.37 -10.42 -14.58
C ASP A 97 13.43 -10.91 -13.45
N ASP A 98 12.19 -10.40 -13.40
CA ASP A 98 11.20 -10.83 -12.39
C ASP A 98 10.38 -12.06 -12.82
N GLY A 99 10.80 -12.83 -13.84
CA GLY A 99 10.13 -14.09 -14.23
C GLY A 99 8.63 -13.97 -14.54
N VAL A 100 8.13 -12.74 -14.75
CA VAL A 100 6.73 -12.47 -15.05
C VAL A 100 6.47 -12.91 -16.49
N PRO A 101 5.55 -13.85 -16.76
CA PRO A 101 5.23 -14.22 -18.12
C PRO A 101 4.76 -12.98 -18.86
N GLN A 102 5.46 -12.62 -19.93
CA GLN A 102 4.99 -11.59 -20.85
C GLN A 102 3.75 -12.15 -21.56
N TYR A 103 2.57 -11.77 -21.08
CA TYR A 103 1.35 -11.97 -21.84
C TYR A 103 1.31 -10.91 -22.95
N THR A 104 1.70 -11.31 -24.16
CA THR A 104 1.34 -10.57 -25.37
C THR A 104 -0.18 -10.57 -25.51
N LEU A 105 -0.77 -9.38 -25.60
CA LEU A 105 -2.16 -9.14 -26.00
C LEU A 105 -2.43 -9.64 -27.42
#